data_AF-A0A5C7MTM5-F1
#
_entry.id   AF-A0A5C7MTM5-F1
#
_cell.length_a   1.000
_cell.length_b   1.000
_cell.length_c   1.000
_cell.angle_alpha   90.00
_cell.angle_beta   90.00
_cell.angle_gamma   90.00
#
_symmetry.space_group_name_H-M   'P 1'
#
loop_
_entity.id
_entity.type
_entity.pdbx_description
1 polymer ?
#
loop_
_entity_poly.entity_id
_entity_poly.type
_entity_poly.pdbx_seq_one_letter_code
_entity_poly.pdbx_strand_id
1 'polypeptide(L)'
;MAWPAATKKWWKTWGDEPLSEDFTATDWDFLLDTALLHAQVWGAGDLKLLAELRLRVAKMGATAEDRARLRITYAAADEADEKRKKPSSSSRGRRGPLKAV
;
A
#
# COMPACT_ATOMS: atom_id res chain seq x y z
N MET A 1 -31.24 4.14 3.87
CA MET A 1 -30.31 5.24 3.53
C MET A 1 -29.51 4.80 2.30
N ALA A 2 -29.48 5.58 1.23
CA ALA A 2 -28.72 5.23 0.03
C ALA A 2 -27.27 5.75 0.15
N TRP A 3 -26.29 4.94 -0.23
CA TRP A 3 -24.89 5.37 -0.27
C TRP A 3 -24.68 6.51 -1.28
N PRO A 4 -24.00 7.60 -0.90
CA PRO A 4 -23.67 8.68 -1.82
C PRO A 4 -22.88 8.19 -3.03
N ALA A 5 -23.10 8.79 -4.20
CA ALA A 5 -22.38 8.43 -5.42
C ALA A 5 -20.86 8.58 -5.25
N ALA A 6 -20.41 9.61 -4.53
CA ALA A 6 -19.01 9.82 -4.19
C ALA A 6 -18.42 8.64 -3.39
N THR A 7 -19.13 8.15 -2.37
CA THR A 7 -18.67 7.02 -1.55
C THR A 7 -18.62 5.72 -2.36
N LYS A 8 -19.60 5.46 -3.23
CA LYS A 8 -19.58 4.28 -4.10
C LYS A 8 -18.38 4.30 -5.07
N LYS A 9 -18.10 5.46 -5.68
CA LYS A 9 -16.92 5.63 -6.53
C LYS A 9 -15.64 5.40 -5.74
N TRP A 10 -15.54 6.00 -4.56
CA TRP A 10 -14.38 5.87 -3.67
C TRP A 10 -14.14 4.42 -3.23
N TRP A 11 -15.19 3.71 -2.81
CA TRP A 11 -15.12 2.29 -2.45
C TRP A 11 -14.61 1.43 -3.61
N LYS A 12 -15.13 1.67 -4.82
CA LYS A 12 -14.67 0.99 -6.03
C LYS A 12 -13.18 1.26 -6.29
N THR A 13 -12.73 2.52 -6.17
CA THR A 13 -11.31 2.87 -6.36
C THR A 13 -10.40 2.10 -5.40
N TRP A 14 -10.80 1.91 -4.14
CA TRP A 14 -10.03 1.08 -3.21
C TRP A 14 -9.96 -0.38 -3.63
N GLY A 15 -11.07 -0.96 -4.09
CA GLY A 15 -11.10 -2.35 -4.56
C GLY A 15 -10.40 -2.59 -5.90
N ASP A 16 -10.24 -1.57 -6.74
CA ASP A 16 -9.51 -1.64 -8.00
C ASP A 16 -7.99 -1.42 -7.81
N GLU A 17 -7.55 -0.94 -6.64
CA GLU A 17 -6.15 -0.65 -6.35
C GLU A 17 -5.38 -1.95 -6.04
N PRO A 18 -4.16 -2.18 -6.59
CA PRO A 18 -3.38 -3.39 -6.32
C PRO A 18 -3.08 -3.61 -4.83
N LEU A 19 -3.05 -2.54 -4.04
CA LEU A 19 -2.87 -2.61 -2.59
C LEU A 19 -3.96 -3.44 -1.89
N SER A 20 -5.17 -3.49 -2.47
CA SER A 20 -6.29 -4.23 -1.88
C SER A 20 -6.15 -5.74 -1.97
N GLU A 21 -5.22 -6.27 -2.80
CA GLU A 21 -4.94 -7.71 -2.89
C GLU A 21 -4.39 -8.26 -1.57
N ASP A 22 -3.63 -7.44 -0.83
CA ASP A 22 -3.04 -7.81 0.46
C ASP A 22 -3.94 -7.52 1.66
N PHE A 23 -5.14 -6.97 1.44
CA PHE A 23 -6.05 -6.61 2.53
C PHE A 23 -6.62 -7.85 3.22
N THR A 24 -6.45 -7.91 4.53
CA THR A 24 -7.09 -8.92 5.37
C THR A 24 -8.56 -8.53 5.63
N ALA A 25 -9.34 -9.46 6.17
CA ALA A 25 -10.73 -9.18 6.55
C ALA A 25 -10.85 -7.97 7.48
N THR A 26 -9.91 -7.79 8.42
CA THR A 26 -9.90 -6.65 9.33
C THR A 26 -9.62 -5.32 8.63
N ASP A 27 -8.83 -5.33 7.55
CA ASP A 27 -8.59 -4.14 6.73
C ASP A 27 -9.85 -3.74 5.97
N TRP A 28 -10.61 -4.72 5.46
CA TRP A 28 -11.90 -4.50 4.82
C TRP A 28 -12.96 -3.97 5.80
N ASP A 29 -13.01 -4.49 7.03
CA ASP A 29 -13.88 -3.98 8.09
C ASP A 29 -13.52 -2.52 8.43
N PHE A 30 -12.22 -2.23 8.57
CA PHE A 30 -11.75 -0.86 8.82
C PHE A 30 -12.05 0.10 7.67
N LEU A 31 -11.93 -0.38 6.42
CA LEU A 31 -12.30 0.38 5.23
C LEU A 31 -13.80 0.65 5.18
N LEU A 32 -14.64 -0.32 5.58
CA LEU A 32 -16.09 -0.16 5.68
C LEU A 32 -16.48 0.91 6.70
N ASP A 33 -15.87 0.89 7.88
CA ASP A 33 -16.06 1.94 8.88
C ASP A 33 -15.66 3.32 8.33
N THR A 34 -14.55 3.38 7.61
CA THR A 34 -14.07 4.61 6.95
C THR A 34 -15.04 5.07 5.85
N ALA A 35 -15.68 4.14 5.14
CA ALA A 35 -16.70 4.43 4.13
C ALA A 35 -17.95 5.10 4.74
N LEU A 36 -18.34 4.70 5.96
CA LEU A 36 -19.46 5.33 6.69
C LEU A 36 -19.15 6.79 6.99
N LEU A 37 -17.94 7.10 7.46
CA LEU A 37 -17.49 8.48 7.68
C LEU A 37 -17.45 9.26 6.36
N HIS A 38 -16.91 8.66 5.29
CA HIS A 38 -16.88 9.27 3.97
C HIS A 38 -18.30 9.59 3.46
N ALA A 39 -19.27 8.69 3.68
CA ALA A 39 -20.67 8.92 3.34
C ALA A 39 -21.29 10.05 4.15
N GLN A 40 -20.95 10.22 5.42
CA GLN A 40 -21.45 11.32 6.23
C GLN A 40 -20.87 12.68 5.78
N VAL A 41 -19.58 12.72 5.46
CA VAL A 41 -18.93 13.93 4.91
C VAL A 41 -19.55 14.33 3.58
N TRP A 42 -19.68 13.42 2.62
CA TRP A 42 -20.10 13.76 1.25
C TRP A 42 -21.60 13.68 1.02
N GLY A 43 -22.33 12.91 1.82
CA GLY A 43 -23.78 12.78 1.74
C GLY A 43 -24.52 13.83 2.57
N ALA A 44 -24.01 14.11 3.78
CA ALA A 44 -24.64 15.06 4.70
C ALA A 44 -23.87 16.39 4.85
N GLY A 45 -22.66 16.50 4.28
CA GLY A 45 -21.86 17.73 4.38
C GLY A 45 -21.21 17.94 5.74
N ASP A 46 -21.06 16.89 6.56
CA ASP A 46 -20.49 17.02 7.91
C ASP A 46 -18.96 17.11 7.87
N LEU A 47 -18.47 18.32 7.60
CA LEU A 47 -17.04 18.59 7.45
C LEU A 47 -16.23 18.38 8.76
N LYS A 48 -16.89 18.24 9.92
CA LYS A 48 -16.21 17.97 11.20
C LYS A 48 -15.49 16.61 11.19
N LEU A 49 -16.00 15.67 10.40
CA LEU A 49 -15.43 14.32 10.28
C LEU A 49 -14.26 14.26 9.29
N LEU A 50 -13.94 15.34 8.57
CA LEU A 50 -12.83 15.35 7.60
C LEU A 50 -11.47 15.04 8.23
N ALA A 51 -11.21 15.54 9.44
CA ALA A 51 -9.93 15.30 10.12
C ALA A 51 -9.76 13.81 10.47
N GLU A 52 -10.80 13.20 11.03
CA GLU A 52 -10.83 11.77 11.35
C GLU A 52 -10.75 10.91 10.09
N LEU A 53 -11.52 11.26 9.05
CA LEU A 53 -11.49 10.58 7.75
C LEU A 53 -10.06 10.61 7.17
N ARG A 54 -9.40 11.76 7.19
CA ARG A 54 -8.01 11.90 6.72
C ARG A 54 -7.05 10.97 7.47
N LEU A 55 -7.18 10.86 8.80
CA LEU A 55 -6.29 10.00 9.61
C LEU A 55 -6.50 8.51 9.30
N ARG A 56 -7.75 8.08 9.15
CA ARG A 56 -8.08 6.68 8.82
C ARG A 56 -7.60 6.30 7.42
N VAL A 57 -7.85 7.17 6.46
CA VAL A 57 -7.42 7.02 5.06
C VAL A 57 -5.89 7.01 4.95
N ALA A 58 -5.18 7.83 5.74
CA ALA A 58 -3.73 7.82 5.81
C ALA A 58 -3.17 6.51 6.38
N LYS A 59 -3.82 5.93 7.39
CA LYS A 59 -3.41 4.64 7.98
C LYS A 59 -3.45 3.49 6.95
N MET A 60 -4.31 3.61 5.95
CA MET A 60 -4.45 2.64 4.87
C MET A 60 -3.54 2.90 3.66
N GLY A 61 -2.72 3.95 3.67
CA GLY A 61 -1.82 4.22 2.53
C GLY A 61 -2.52 4.85 1.32
N ALA A 62 -3.56 5.66 1.53
CA ALA A 62 -4.31 6.24 0.42
C ALA A 62 -3.46 7.16 -0.47
N THR A 63 -2.51 7.88 0.12
CA THR A 63 -1.61 8.76 -0.63
C THR A 63 -0.22 8.15 -0.80
N ALA A 64 0.54 8.65 -1.78
CA ALA A 64 1.93 8.22 -1.98
C ALA A 64 2.82 8.52 -0.75
N GLU A 65 2.54 9.61 -0.03
CA GLU A 65 3.23 9.95 1.22
C GLU A 65 2.93 8.90 2.31
N ASP A 66 1.66 8.52 2.45
CA ASP A 66 1.25 7.51 3.42
C ASP A 66 1.87 6.14 3.09
N ARG A 67 1.89 5.75 1.82
CA ARG A 67 2.57 4.52 1.38
C ARG A 67 4.06 4.54 1.66
N ALA A 68 4.74 5.67 1.40
CA ALA A 68 6.15 5.83 1.72
C ALA A 68 6.41 5.75 3.23
N ARG A 69 5.54 6.36 4.05
CA ARG A 69 5.62 6.32 5.52
C ARG A 69 5.41 4.92 6.07
N LEU A 70 4.45 4.18 5.51
CA LEU A 70 4.15 2.80 5.88
C LEU A 70 5.14 1.79 5.28
N ARG A 71 6.07 2.25 4.42
CA ARG A 71 7.00 1.41 3.65
C ARG A 71 6.28 0.33 2.84
N ILE A 72 5.10 0.67 2.32
CA ILE A 72 4.34 -0.20 1.42
C ILE A 72 5.09 -0.22 0.08
N THR A 73 5.83 -1.30 -0.16
CA THR A 73 6.44 -1.62 -1.44
C THR A 73 5.43 -2.42 -2.23
N TYR A 74 4.88 -1.85 -3.31
CA TYR A 74 4.09 -2.64 -4.26
C TYR A 74 4.94 -3.83 -4.71
N ALA A 75 4.42 -5.05 -4.57
CA ALA A 75 5.15 -6.30 -4.84
C ALA A 75 5.71 -6.41 -6.28
N ALA A 76 5.32 -5.51 -7.20
CA ALA A 76 6.01 -5.34 -8.48
C ALA A 76 7.48 -4.87 -8.36
N ALA A 77 7.93 -4.43 -7.19
CA ALA A 77 9.31 -4.00 -6.94
C ALA A 77 10.24 -5.14 -6.48
N ASP A 78 9.71 -6.24 -5.95
CA ASP A 78 10.53 -7.36 -5.47
C ASP A 78 11.13 -8.17 -6.64
N GLU A 79 10.48 -8.21 -7.80
CA GLU A 79 11.09 -8.81 -9.01
C GLU A 79 12.35 -8.05 -9.48
N ALA A 80 12.43 -6.73 -9.22
CA ALA A 80 13.58 -5.92 -9.61
C ALA A 80 14.76 -6.07 -8.63
N ASP A 81 14.50 -6.25 -7.34
CA ASP A 81 15.55 -6.46 -6.33
C ASP A 81 16.10 -7.90 -6.34
N GLU A 82 15.25 -8.91 -6.59
CA GLU A 82 15.70 -10.30 -6.77
C GLU A 82 16.59 -10.47 -8.01
N LYS A 83 16.35 -9.69 -9.08
CA LYS A 83 17.26 -9.67 -10.25
C LYS A 83 18.60 -9.00 -9.94
N ARG A 84 18.65 -8.09 -8.96
CA ARG A 84 19.86 -7.35 -8.56
C ARG A 84 20.72 -8.12 -7.55
N LYS A 85 20.14 -9.08 -6.82
CA LYS A 85 20.82 -9.94 -5.84
C LYS A 85 21.54 -11.16 -6.43
N LYS A 86 21.51 -11.41 -7.74
CA LYS A 86 22.38 -12.44 -8.34
C LYS A 86 23.85 -12.05 -8.09
N PRO A 87 24.60 -12.80 -7.27
CA PRO A 87 25.92 -12.37 -6.85
C PRO A 87 26.87 -12.41 -8.06
N SER A 88 27.43 -11.26 -8.44
CA SER A 88 28.59 -11.25 -9.33
C SER A 88 29.69 -12.04 -8.65
N SER A 89 30.20 -13.09 -9.32
CA SER A 89 31.21 -13.98 -8.77
C SER A 89 32.31 -13.18 -8.07
N SER A 90 32.49 -13.41 -6.77
CA SER A 90 33.59 -12.84 -6.01
C SER A 90 34.92 -13.20 -6.68
N SER A 91 35.72 -12.20 -7.00
CA SER A 91 37.08 -12.31 -7.57
C SER A 91 38.03 -13.15 -6.72
N ARG A 92 37.64 -13.50 -5.49
CA ARG A 92 38.35 -14.37 -4.56
C ARG A 92 38.43 -15.84 -5.01
N GLY A 93 37.59 -16.27 -5.96
CA GLY A 93 37.66 -17.61 -6.57
C GLY A 93 38.71 -17.77 -7.68
N ARG A 94 39.31 -16.67 -8.17
CA ARG A 94 40.28 -16.70 -9.30
C ARG A 94 41.75 -16.96 -8.89
N ARG A 95 42.09 -16.95 -7.60
CA ARG A 95 43.46 -17.28 -7.16
C ARG A 95 43.52 -18.76 -6.77
N GLY A 96 43.85 -19.60 -7.76
CA GLY A 96 44.28 -20.98 -7.51
C GLY A 96 45.60 -21.03 -6.73
N PRO A 97 45.96 -22.18 -6.14
CA PRO A 97 47.16 -22.31 -5.32
C PRO A 97 48.41 -22.22 -6.21
N LEU A 98 49.19 -21.14 -6.05
CA LEU A 98 50.52 -21.03 -6.66
C LEU A 98 51.45 -22.03 -5.95
N LYS A 99 51.84 -23.11 -6.63
CA LYS A 99 52.95 -23.97 -6.20
C LYS A 99 54.27 -23.24 -6.49
N ALA A 100 55.06 -22.98 -5.46
CA ALA A 100 56.46 -22.62 -5.60
C ALA A 100 57.26 -23.89 -5.96
N VAL A 101 58.13 -23.78 -6.97
CA VAL A 101 59.15 -24.77 -7.36
C VAL A 101 60.47 -24.35 -6.74
#